data_AF-A0A7K1AVW0-F1
#
_entry.id   AF-A0A7K1AVW0-F1
#
_cell.length_a   1.000
_cell.length_b   1.000
_cell.length_c   1.000
_cell.angle_alpha   90.00
_cell.angle_beta   90.00
_cell.angle_gamma   90.00
#
_symmetry.space_group_name_H-M   'P 1'
#
loop_
_entity.id
_entity.type
_entity.pdbx_description
1 polymer ?
#
loop_
_entity_poly.entity_id
_entity_poly.type
_entity_poly.pdbx_seq_one_letter_code
_entity_poly.pdbx_strand_id
1 'polypeptide(L)'
;MAVFSALRKLPRKLSRRDRRLRRQEVPAGDISAWTRDTANHVFTSEPLLRQAMAHRSWCAEHGGQPSNERFEFLGDAILQWIVTDLIFEAHPSLNEGALTDLRKSLVNAETLANIAV
;
A
#
# COMPACT_ATOMS: atom_id res chain seq x y z
N MET A 1 -13.07 24.93 -13.73
CA MET A 1 -13.94 25.23 -12.55
C MET A 1 -14.82 24.01 -12.20
N ALA A 2 -14.23 22.85 -11.86
CA ALA A 2 -14.99 21.68 -11.41
C ALA A 2 -14.17 20.65 -10.59
N VAL A 3 -13.07 21.03 -9.95
CA VAL A 3 -12.23 20.07 -9.18
C VAL A 3 -12.47 20.13 -7.66
N PHE A 4 -13.20 21.13 -7.15
CA PHE A 4 -13.37 21.36 -5.71
C PHE A 4 -14.67 20.80 -5.09
N SER A 5 -15.50 20.06 -5.83
CA SER A 5 -16.82 19.63 -5.36
C SER A 5 -16.85 18.32 -4.55
N ALA A 6 -15.72 17.62 -4.38
CA ALA A 6 -15.69 16.30 -3.73
C ALA A 6 -15.21 16.32 -2.26
N LEU A 7 -15.05 17.49 -1.63
CA LEU A 7 -14.77 17.60 -0.20
C LEU A 7 -16.04 17.45 0.67
N ARG A 8 -16.83 16.39 0.42
CA ARG A 8 -17.94 16.00 1.30
C ARG A 8 -17.59 14.74 2.09
N LYS A 9 -17.24 15.01 3.34
CA LYS A 9 -17.16 14.09 4.50
C LYS A 9 -16.00 13.09 4.44
N LEU A 10 -14.81 13.56 4.84
CA LEU A 10 -13.77 12.67 5.37
C LEU A 10 -14.38 11.82 6.50
N PRO A 11 -14.29 10.48 6.45
CA PRO A 11 -14.83 9.64 7.50
C PRO A 11 -14.13 9.95 8.83
N ARG A 12 -14.90 9.97 9.93
CA ARG A 12 -14.36 10.13 11.29
C ARG A 12 -13.17 9.19 11.48
N LYS A 13 -12.07 9.68 12.06
CA LYS A 13 -10.95 8.83 12.52
C LYS A 13 -11.52 7.72 13.41
N LEU A 14 -11.57 6.50 12.88
CA LEU A 14 -12.04 5.32 13.62
C LEU A 14 -11.21 5.17 14.90
N SER A 15 -11.88 4.96 16.04
CA SER A 15 -11.20 4.70 17.30
C SER A 15 -10.39 3.40 17.20
N ARG A 16 -9.41 3.20 18.09
CA ARG A 16 -8.64 1.94 18.15
C ARG A 16 -9.55 0.72 18.27
N ARG A 17 -10.70 0.84 18.95
CA ARG A 17 -11.71 -0.21 19.07
C ARG A 17 -12.46 -0.43 17.75
N ASP A 18 -12.89 0.63 17.07
CA ASP A 18 -13.62 0.53 15.80
C ASP A 18 -12.77 -0.07 14.69
N ARG A 19 -11.46 0.26 14.67
CA ARG A 19 -10.48 -0.37 13.76
C ARG A 19 -10.31 -1.86 14.06
N ARG A 20 -10.34 -2.26 15.33
CA ARG A 20 -10.22 -3.67 15.74
C ARG A 20 -11.46 -4.47 15.33
N LEU A 21 -12.65 -3.89 15.46
CA LEU A 21 -13.92 -4.50 15.05
C LEU A 21 -14.02 -4.62 13.51
N ARG A 22 -13.67 -3.57 12.75
CA ARG A 22 -13.55 -3.67 11.29
C ARG A 22 -12.49 -4.67 10.82
N ARG A 23 -11.41 -4.85 11.57
CA ARG A 23 -10.40 -5.89 11.28
C ARG A 23 -10.92 -7.31 11.45
N GLN A 24 -11.91 -7.52 12.33
CA GLN A 24 -12.56 -8.82 12.50
C GLN A 24 -13.62 -9.10 11.41
N GLU A 25 -14.02 -8.08 10.65
CA GLU A 25 -14.92 -8.21 9.49
C GLU A 25 -14.18 -8.58 8.20
N VAL A 26 -12.85 -8.49 8.14
CA VAL A 26 -12.11 -9.20 7.08
C VAL A 26 -12.27 -10.66 7.45
N PRO A 27 -13.08 -11.44 6.70
CA PRO A 27 -13.24 -12.85 7.02
C PRO A 27 -11.83 -13.45 7.01
N ALA A 28 -11.63 -14.58 7.67
CA ALA A 28 -10.58 -15.50 7.26
C ALA A 28 -10.87 -16.04 5.83
N GLY A 29 -11.18 -15.15 4.89
CA GLY A 29 -11.55 -15.40 3.53
C GLY A 29 -10.31 -15.77 2.73
N ASP A 30 -10.58 -16.35 1.58
CA ASP A 30 -9.54 -16.71 0.62
C ASP A 30 -8.82 -15.44 0.15
N ILE A 31 -7.65 -15.18 0.74
CA ILE A 31 -6.83 -14.00 0.44
C ILE A 31 -6.36 -14.03 -1.02
N SER A 32 -6.22 -15.23 -1.59
CA SER A 32 -5.87 -15.43 -2.99
C SER A 32 -7.03 -15.06 -3.92
N ALA A 33 -8.27 -15.28 -3.49
CA ALA A 33 -9.46 -14.77 -4.20
C ALA A 33 -9.53 -13.24 -4.14
N TRP A 34 -9.29 -12.65 -2.95
CA TRP A 34 -9.27 -11.20 -2.80
C TRP A 34 -8.26 -10.52 -3.73
N THR A 35 -7.01 -11.01 -3.81
CA THR A 35 -6.00 -10.41 -4.70
C THR A 35 -6.34 -10.57 -6.18
N ARG A 36 -7.04 -11.64 -6.55
CA ARG A 36 -7.50 -11.83 -7.93
C ARG A 36 -8.53 -10.75 -8.31
N ASP A 37 -9.44 -10.46 -7.41
CA ASP A 37 -10.54 -9.53 -7.69
C ASP A 37 -10.11 -8.06 -7.58
N THR A 38 -9.21 -7.72 -6.65
CA THR A 38 -8.81 -6.33 -6.39
C THR A 38 -7.51 -5.92 -7.08
N ALA A 39 -6.54 -6.82 -7.17
CA ALA A 39 -5.21 -6.54 -7.74
C ALA A 39 -5.00 -7.22 -9.10
N ASN A 40 -6.02 -7.92 -9.63
CA ASN A 40 -5.93 -8.69 -10.86
C ASN A 40 -4.69 -9.61 -10.91
N HIS A 41 -4.35 -10.20 -9.76
CA HIS A 41 -3.13 -11.00 -9.62
C HIS A 41 -3.37 -12.28 -8.82
N VAL A 42 -2.81 -13.38 -9.32
CA VAL A 42 -2.82 -14.69 -8.66
C VAL A 42 -1.42 -15.01 -8.17
N PHE A 43 -1.25 -15.05 -6.85
CA PHE A 43 0.03 -15.39 -6.24
C PHE A 43 0.31 -16.89 -6.34
N THR A 44 1.53 -17.25 -6.75
CA THR A 44 1.99 -18.65 -6.78
C THR A 44 2.20 -19.23 -5.38
N SER A 45 2.45 -18.39 -4.38
CA SER A 45 2.72 -18.80 -3.00
C SER A 45 1.84 -18.03 -2.02
N GLU A 46 0.77 -18.68 -1.56
CA GLU A 46 -0.12 -18.15 -0.53
C GLU A 46 0.62 -17.85 0.80
N PRO A 47 1.59 -18.65 1.26
CA PRO A 47 2.35 -18.31 2.47
C PRO A 47 3.07 -16.96 2.40
N LEU A 48 3.66 -16.61 1.24
CA LEU A 48 4.32 -15.32 1.06
C LEU A 48 3.30 -14.17 1.06
N LEU A 49 2.14 -14.37 0.42
CA LEU A 49 1.04 -13.40 0.45
C LEU A 49 0.53 -13.18 1.88
N ARG A 50 0.36 -14.25 2.66
CA ARG A 50 -0.04 -14.15 4.07
C ARG A 50 0.97 -13.39 4.90
N GLN A 51 2.27 -13.62 4.69
CA GLN A 51 3.33 -12.86 5.35
C GLN A 51 3.33 -11.38 4.93
N ALA A 52 3.13 -11.06 3.65
CA ALA A 52 3.04 -9.66 3.17
C ALA A 52 1.91 -8.86 3.83
N MET A 53 0.85 -9.56 4.26
CA MET A 53 -0.32 -8.99 4.93
C MET A 53 -0.18 -8.99 6.47
N ALA A 54 0.89 -9.57 7.02
CA ALA A 54 1.12 -9.72 8.44
C ALA A 54 1.85 -8.51 9.04
N HIS A 55 1.09 -7.51 9.49
CA HIS A 55 1.64 -6.35 10.20
C HIS A 55 2.32 -6.76 11.51
N ARG A 56 3.44 -6.10 11.86
CA ARG A 56 4.23 -6.36 13.08
C ARG A 56 3.42 -6.44 14.38
N SER A 57 2.38 -5.62 14.53
CA SER A 57 1.52 -5.65 15.72
C SER A 57 0.70 -6.93 15.84
N TRP A 58 0.28 -7.51 14.72
CA TRP A 58 -0.46 -8.78 14.71
C TRP A 58 0.48 -9.94 15.03
N CYS A 59 1.69 -9.94 14.45
CA CYS A 59 2.72 -10.95 14.71
C CYS A 59 3.13 -11.00 16.19
N ALA A 60 3.23 -9.83 16.85
CA ALA A 60 3.53 -9.74 18.28
C ALA A 60 2.48 -10.41 19.18
N GLU A 61 1.21 -10.44 18.75
CA GLU A 61 0.09 -11.06 19.49
C GLU A 61 -0.10 -12.55 19.15
N HIS A 62 0.35 -13.02 17.97
CA HIS A 62 0.03 -14.34 17.42
C HIS A 62 1.24 -15.29 17.27
N GLY A 63 2.36 -14.95 17.93
CA GLY A 63 3.47 -15.88 18.14
C GLY A 63 4.45 -16.02 16.98
N GLY A 64 5.49 -15.19 16.98
CA GLY A 64 6.77 -15.46 16.29
C GLY A 64 6.76 -15.51 14.75
N GLN A 65 5.61 -15.33 14.11
CA GLN A 65 5.52 -15.26 12.65
C GLN A 65 6.30 -14.05 12.13
N PRO A 66 7.03 -14.17 11.00
CA PRO A 66 7.73 -13.05 10.42
C PRO A 66 6.73 -11.98 9.97
N SER A 67 7.02 -10.72 10.31
CA SER A 67 6.26 -9.58 9.83
C SER A 67 6.50 -9.33 8.34
N ASN A 68 5.69 -8.44 7.78
CA ASN A 68 5.87 -7.91 6.44
C ASN A 68 7.04 -6.91 6.30
N GLU A 69 7.76 -6.55 7.37
CA GLU A 69 8.78 -5.48 7.36
C GLU A 69 9.90 -5.73 6.32
N ARG A 70 10.29 -6.99 6.09
CA ARG A 70 11.27 -7.33 5.05
C ARG A 70 10.73 -7.16 3.63
N PHE A 71 9.44 -7.44 3.42
CA PHE A 71 8.79 -7.21 2.14
C PHE A 71 8.48 -5.74 1.91
N GLU A 72 8.18 -4.99 2.96
CA GLU A 72 8.05 -3.53 2.91
C GLU A 72 9.37 -2.89 2.45
N PHE A 73 10.49 -3.29 3.06
CA PHE A 73 11.83 -2.82 2.65
C PHE A 73 12.14 -3.12 1.18
N LEU A 74 11.87 -4.35 0.73
CA LEU A 74 12.09 -4.74 -0.67
C LEU A 74 11.14 -4.01 -1.64
N GLY A 75 9.86 -3.94 -1.28
CA GLY A 75 8.82 -3.33 -2.10
C GLY A 75 9.02 -1.83 -2.27
N ASP A 76 9.50 -1.13 -1.24
CA ASP A 76 9.85 0.28 -1.30
C ASP A 76 10.96 0.54 -2.33
N ALA A 77 12.04 -0.25 -2.31
CA ALA A 77 13.12 -0.14 -3.29
C ALA A 77 12.65 -0.42 -4.73
N ILE A 78 11.84 -1.47 -4.92
CA ILE A 78 11.29 -1.82 -6.25
C ILE A 78 10.37 -0.71 -6.76
N LEU A 79 9.45 -0.21 -5.93
CA LEU A 79 8.51 0.83 -6.30
C LEU A 79 9.23 2.14 -6.63
N GLN A 80 10.22 2.53 -5.82
CA GLN A 80 11.05 3.69 -6.08
C GLN A 80 11.76 3.59 -7.43
N TRP A 81 12.32 2.42 -7.75
CA TRP A 81 12.99 2.20 -9.03
C TRP A 81 12.02 2.32 -10.21
N ILE A 82 10.90 1.58 -10.19
CA ILE A 82 9.89 1.61 -11.28
C ILE A 82 9.39 3.02 -11.52
N VAL A 83 9.04 3.75 -10.46
CA VAL A 83 8.50 5.12 -10.60
C VAL A 83 9.59 6.09 -11.07
N THR A 84 10.83 5.92 -10.63
CA THR A 84 11.97 6.72 -11.12
C THR A 84 12.17 6.50 -12.62
N ASP A 85 12.15 5.25 -13.07
CA ASP A 85 12.32 4.86 -14.47
C ASP A 85 11.24 5.49 -15.37
N LEU A 86 9.97 5.35 -14.98
CA LEU A 86 8.84 5.96 -15.68
C LEU A 86 8.93 7.49 -15.75
N ILE A 87 9.31 8.14 -14.66
CA ILE A 87 9.46 9.60 -14.62
C ILE A 87 10.62 10.05 -15.50
N PHE A 88 11.75 9.33 -15.47
CA PHE A 88 12.93 9.63 -16.27
C PHE A 88 12.61 9.57 -17.77
N GLU A 89 11.91 8.52 -18.22
CA GLU A 89 11.50 8.37 -19.62
C GLU A 89 10.43 9.40 -20.04
N ALA A 90 9.44 9.66 -19.18
CA ALA A 90 8.33 10.56 -19.50
C ALA A 90 8.73 12.05 -19.51
N HIS A 91 9.81 12.42 -18.84
CA HIS A 91 10.18 13.82 -18.62
C HIS A 91 11.67 14.12 -18.93
N PRO A 92 12.13 13.93 -20.17
CA PRO A 92 13.55 14.03 -20.54
C PRO A 92 14.14 15.44 -20.41
N SER A 93 13.30 16.48 -20.31
CA SER A 93 13.73 17.87 -20.16
C SER A 93 13.83 18.34 -18.70
N LEU A 94 13.37 17.54 -17.73
CA LEU A 94 13.45 17.92 -16.32
C LEU A 94 14.87 17.66 -15.79
N ASN A 95 15.33 18.56 -14.92
CA ASN A 95 16.57 18.35 -14.18
C ASN A 95 16.36 17.39 -13.00
N GLU A 96 17.47 16.93 -12.42
CA GLU A 96 17.48 15.97 -11.30
C GLU A 96 16.60 16.41 -10.12
N GLY A 97 16.63 17.69 -9.75
CA GLY A 97 15.84 18.23 -8.64
C GLY A 97 14.34 18.11 -8.90
N ALA A 98 13.89 18.52 -10.08
CA ALA A 98 12.50 18.42 -10.49
C ALA A 98 12.02 16.96 -10.60
N LEU A 99 12.86 16.06 -11.12
CA LEU A 99 12.57 14.62 -11.16
C LEU A 99 12.43 14.05 -9.74
N THR A 100 13.29 14.48 -8.81
CA THR A 100 13.26 14.07 -7.41
C THR A 100 11.97 14.53 -6.71
N ASP A 101 11.56 15.78 -6.92
CA ASP A 101 10.34 16.32 -6.32
C ASP A 101 9.09 15.66 -6.88
N LEU A 102 9.06 15.40 -8.20
CA LEU A 102 7.98 14.65 -8.83
C LEU A 102 7.89 13.24 -8.24
N ARG A 103 9.01 12.52 -8.12
CA ARG A 103 9.05 11.19 -7.50
C ARG A 103 8.53 11.22 -6.06
N LYS A 104 8.95 12.18 -5.24
CA LYS A 104 8.46 12.33 -3.84
C LYS A 104 6.96 12.57 -3.78
N SER A 105 6.40 13.30 -4.75
CA SER A 105 4.96 13.57 -4.81
C SER A 105 4.14 12.32 -5.16
N LEU A 106 4.73 11.38 -5.91
CA LEU A 106 4.07 10.14 -6.36
C LEU A 106 4.28 8.97 -5.39
N VAL A 107 5.47 8.87 -4.80
CA VAL A 107 5.85 7.79 -3.87
C VAL A 107 6.02 8.38 -2.48
N ASN A 108 4.91 8.42 -1.74
CA ASN A 108 4.88 8.79 -0.33
C ASN A 108 3.77 8.05 0.41
N ALA A 109 3.87 7.99 1.74
CA ALA A 109 2.96 7.22 2.59
C ALA A 109 1.49 7.60 2.40
N GLU A 110 1.17 8.88 2.18
CA GLU A 110 -0.21 9.34 1.98
C GLU A 110 -0.77 8.86 0.64
N THR A 111 -0.01 9.05 -0.44
CA THR A 111 -0.40 8.63 -1.78
C THR A 111 -0.57 7.11 -1.86
N LEU A 112 0.39 6.36 -1.31
CA LEU A 112 0.31 4.90 -1.27
C LEU A 112 -0.83 4.39 -0.39
N ALA A 113 -1.08 5.05 0.75
CA ALA A 113 -2.22 4.70 1.59
C ALA A 113 -3.55 4.92 0.87
N ASN A 114 -3.69 5.96 0.05
CA ASN A 114 -4.91 6.20 -0.72
C ASN A 114 -5.14 5.17 -1.82
N ILE A 115 -4.07 4.60 -2.40
CA ILE A 115 -4.17 3.55 -3.43
C ILE A 115 -4.50 2.18 -2.80
N ALA A 116 -4.08 1.94 -1.56
CA ALA A 116 -4.21 0.65 -0.89
C ALA A 116 -5.60 0.37 -0.27
N VAL A 117 -6.60 1.25 -0.47
CA VAL A 117 -7.95 1.17 0.14
C VAL A 117 -8.92 0.36 -0.70
#